data_AF-A0A846C4Q8-F1
#
_entry.id   AF-A0A846C4Q8-F1
#
_cell.length_a   1.000
_cell.length_b   1.000
_cell.length_c   1.000
_cell.angle_alpha   90.00
_cell.angle_beta   90.00
_cell.angle_gamma   90.00
#
_symmetry.space_group_name_H-M   'P 1'
#
loop_
_entity.id
_entity.type
_entity.pdbx_description
1 polymer ?
#
loop_
_entity_poly.entity_id
_entity_poly.type
_entity_poly.pdbx_seq_one_letter_code
_entity_poly.pdbx_strand_id
1 'polypeptide(L)'
;MAKKETFSEAALHWDLETLYKDLASAKGKHLTPTEKLHLRGLLSEYSPDEIADKLGKSAKGVGVDLCNTLYRYVKILVEPSNGKIDNWRNICEWLETAGYKSDSPLEAESDDYLSAKILIKKANVKLEKNQIIVDVNLRIVATSPTEISTIKVEDEEE
;
A
#
# COMPACT_ATOMS: atom_id res chain seq x y z
N MET A 1 -7.85 5.91 27.25
CA MET A 1 -8.52 4.97 26.32
C MET A 1 -8.01 5.29 24.92
N ALA A 2 -7.22 4.40 24.31
CA ALA A 2 -6.72 4.63 22.95
C ALA A 2 -7.92 4.54 21.98
N LYS A 3 -8.24 5.63 21.29
CA LYS A 3 -9.19 5.59 20.17
C LYS A 3 -8.58 4.69 19.12
N LYS A 4 -9.14 3.51 18.91
CA LYS A 4 -8.82 2.68 17.75
C LYS A 4 -9.18 3.51 16.52
N GLU A 5 -8.16 4.01 15.81
CA GLU A 5 -8.39 4.79 14.60
C GLU A 5 -8.94 3.85 13.54
N THR A 6 -10.21 4.03 13.17
CA THR A 6 -10.83 3.24 12.11
C THR A 6 -10.10 3.50 10.79
N PHE A 7 -9.80 2.44 10.05
CA PHE A 7 -9.10 2.50 8.75
C PHE A 7 -7.66 3.02 8.85
N SER A 8 -6.95 2.70 9.94
CA SER A 8 -5.54 3.07 10.11
C SER A 8 -4.61 2.40 9.08
N GLU A 9 -5.05 1.28 8.51
CA GLU A 9 -4.33 0.49 7.51
C GLU A 9 -4.03 1.30 6.25
N ALA A 10 -4.88 2.28 5.89
CA ALA A 10 -4.62 3.19 4.78
C ALA A 10 -3.27 3.92 4.90
N ALA A 11 -2.83 4.23 6.12
CA ALA A 11 -1.57 4.95 6.34
C ALA A 11 -0.32 4.11 6.02
N LEU A 12 -0.47 2.80 5.82
CA LEU A 12 0.63 1.90 5.49
C LEU A 12 0.97 1.92 4.00
N HIS A 13 -0.03 2.14 3.14
CA HIS A 13 0.09 2.03 1.69
C HIS A 13 -0.08 3.37 0.97
N TRP A 14 -0.44 4.43 1.68
CA TRP A 14 -0.76 5.73 1.08
C TRP A 14 -0.09 6.86 1.83
N ASP A 15 0.41 7.84 1.09
CA ASP A 15 0.89 9.11 1.65
C ASP A 15 -0.30 10.00 2.02
N LEU A 16 -0.89 9.70 3.18
CA LEU A 16 -2.03 10.45 3.69
C LEU A 16 -1.70 11.91 3.98
N GLU A 17 -0.44 12.25 4.30
CA GLU A 17 -0.07 13.62 4.60
C GLU A 17 -0.17 14.49 3.34
N THR A 18 0.43 14.04 2.25
CA THR A 18 0.39 14.73 0.96
C THR A 18 -1.04 14.73 0.40
N LEU A 19 -1.74 13.59 0.46
CA LEU A 19 -3.15 13.50 0.05
C LEU A 19 -4.04 14.52 0.76
N TYR A 20 -3.90 14.66 2.09
CA TYR A 20 -4.72 15.62 2.83
C TYR A 20 -4.38 17.07 2.48
N LYS A 21 -3.12 17.39 2.22
CA LYS A 21 -2.70 18.74 1.80
C LYS A 21 -3.25 19.07 0.41
N ASP A 22 -3.13 18.15 -0.52
CA ASP A 22 -3.51 18.38 -1.91
C ASP A 22 -5.03 18.40 -2.09
N LEU A 23 -5.75 17.50 -1.42
CA LEU A 23 -7.22 17.54 -1.40
C LEU A 23 -7.75 18.78 -0.66
N ALA A 24 -7.06 19.28 0.38
CA ALA A 24 -7.43 20.54 1.01
C ALA A 24 -7.22 21.74 0.06
N SER A 25 -6.16 21.70 -0.75
CA SER A 25 -5.92 22.70 -1.80
C SER A 25 -7.01 22.65 -2.88
N ALA A 26 -7.38 21.45 -3.34
CA ALA A 26 -8.47 21.25 -4.31
C ALA A 26 -9.84 21.67 -3.77
N LYS A 27 -10.09 21.46 -2.47
CA LYS A 27 -11.30 21.92 -1.76
C LYS A 27 -11.29 23.44 -1.51
N GLY A 28 -10.10 24.06 -1.44
CA GLY A 28 -9.89 25.45 -1.00
C GLY A 28 -10.04 25.66 0.52
N LYS A 29 -10.14 24.58 1.31
CA LYS A 29 -10.29 24.58 2.77
C LYS A 29 -9.75 23.29 3.36
N HIS A 30 -9.49 23.26 4.67
CA HIS A 30 -9.12 22.04 5.37
C HIS A 30 -10.19 20.93 5.24
N LEU A 31 -9.72 19.69 5.09
CA LEU A 31 -10.57 18.50 5.18
C LEU A 31 -11.08 18.34 6.62
N THR A 32 -12.38 18.10 6.72
CA THR A 32 -13.05 17.76 7.97
C THR A 32 -12.60 16.37 8.45
N PRO A 33 -12.72 16.08 9.76
CA PRO A 33 -12.41 14.75 10.29
C PRO A 33 -13.19 13.63 9.61
N THR A 34 -14.45 13.89 9.23
CA THR A 34 -15.31 12.93 8.53
C THR A 34 -14.80 12.62 7.13
N GLU A 35 -14.39 13.63 6.35
CA GLU A 35 -13.84 13.42 5.01
C GLU A 35 -12.53 12.63 5.08
N LYS A 36 -11.65 12.94 6.03
CA LYS A 36 -10.43 12.16 6.25
C LYS A 36 -10.71 10.71 6.63
N LEU A 37 -11.78 10.47 7.38
CA LEU A 37 -12.19 9.13 7.79
C LEU A 37 -12.76 8.33 6.61
N HIS A 38 -13.65 8.94 5.83
CA HIS A 38 -14.20 8.32 4.63
C HIS A 38 -13.10 8.06 3.58
N LEU A 39 -12.12 8.96 3.44
CA LEU A 39 -10.98 8.77 2.53
C LEU A 39 -10.16 7.54 2.94
N ARG A 40 -9.80 7.44 4.23
CA ARG A 40 -9.09 6.27 4.74
C ARG A 40 -9.87 4.97 4.53
N GLY A 41 -11.19 5.01 4.67
CA GLY A 41 -12.07 3.88 4.33
C GLY A 41 -11.90 3.43 2.88
N LEU A 42 -12.00 4.35 1.93
CA LEU A 42 -11.84 4.04 0.49
C LEU A 42 -10.43 3.52 0.16
N LEU A 43 -9.39 4.16 0.70
CA LEU A 43 -8.00 3.78 0.47
C LEU A 43 -7.63 2.43 1.10
N SER A 44 -8.42 1.96 2.07
CA SER A 44 -8.31 0.62 2.67
C SER A 44 -9.20 -0.41 1.95
N GLU A 45 -9.59 -0.14 0.70
CA GLU A 45 -10.42 -1.01 -0.16
C GLU A 45 -11.84 -1.30 0.33
N TYR A 46 -12.38 -0.50 1.24
CA TYR A 46 -13.78 -0.62 1.66
C TYR A 46 -14.71 0.14 0.71
N SER A 47 -15.80 -0.51 0.33
CA SER A 47 -16.89 0.13 -0.39
C SER A 47 -17.66 1.15 0.49
N PRO A 48 -18.38 2.11 -0.11
CA PRO A 48 -19.21 3.05 0.64
C PRO A 48 -20.19 2.41 1.63
N ASP A 49 -20.75 1.24 1.27
CA ASP A 49 -21.65 0.47 2.13
C ASP A 49 -20.91 -0.12 3.34
N GLU A 50 -19.72 -0.71 3.13
CA GLU A 50 -18.89 -1.25 4.20
C GLU A 50 -18.34 -0.16 5.13
N ILE A 51 -18.01 1.01 4.57
CA ILE A 51 -17.63 2.19 5.36
C ILE A 51 -18.81 2.62 6.23
N ALA A 52 -20.02 2.65 5.67
CA ALA A 52 -21.21 3.02 6.42
C ALA A 52 -21.52 2.04 7.55
N ASP A 53 -21.43 0.74 7.29
CA ASP A 53 -21.59 -0.31 8.29
C ASP A 53 -20.60 -0.15 9.45
N LYS A 54 -19.30 -0.03 9.13
CA LYS A 54 -18.25 0.17 10.15
C LYS A 54 -18.39 1.46 10.94
N LEU A 55 -19.00 2.49 10.36
CA LEU A 55 -19.25 3.77 11.03
C LEU A 55 -20.62 3.83 11.74
N GLY A 56 -21.46 2.80 11.62
CA GLY A 56 -22.84 2.80 12.13
C GLY A 56 -23.70 3.88 11.48
N LYS A 57 -23.44 4.21 10.21
CA LYS A 57 -24.13 5.26 9.44
C LYS A 57 -24.99 4.64 8.33
N SER A 58 -25.90 5.43 7.79
CA SER A 58 -26.64 5.04 6.59
C SER A 58 -25.73 5.01 5.36
N ALA A 59 -25.71 3.89 4.63
CA ALA A 59 -25.00 3.74 3.37
C ALA A 59 -25.33 4.84 2.36
N LYS A 60 -26.62 5.21 2.25
CA LYS A 60 -27.08 6.30 1.39
C LYS A 60 -26.47 7.65 1.79
N GLY A 61 -26.34 7.89 3.09
CA GLY A 61 -25.72 9.11 3.62
C GLY A 61 -24.23 9.19 3.29
N VAL A 62 -23.49 8.10 3.51
CA VAL A 62 -22.05 8.02 3.21
C VAL A 62 -21.81 8.14 1.70
N GLY A 63 -22.59 7.45 0.87
CA GLY A 63 -22.47 7.54 -0.59
C GLY A 63 -22.69 8.96 -1.12
N VAL A 64 -23.72 9.66 -0.63
CA VAL A 64 -23.99 11.06 -1.01
C VAL A 64 -22.87 11.99 -0.54
N ASP A 65 -22.36 11.79 0.67
CA ASP A 65 -21.24 12.58 1.21
C ASP A 65 -19.98 12.39 0.36
N LEU A 66 -19.62 11.15 0.04
CA LEU A 66 -18.48 10.80 -0.81
C LEU A 66 -18.57 11.44 -2.21
N CYS A 67 -19.75 11.33 -2.85
CA CYS A 67 -20.00 11.93 -4.16
C CYS A 67 -19.85 13.46 -4.15
N ASN A 68 -20.35 14.13 -3.11
CA ASN A 68 -20.32 15.59 -3.02
C ASN A 68 -18.97 16.15 -2.55
N THR A 69 -18.17 15.34 -1.85
CA THR A 69 -16.89 15.75 -1.25
C THR A 69 -15.71 15.10 -1.97
N LEU A 70 -15.28 13.91 -1.52
CA LEU A 70 -14.04 13.28 -1.95
C LEU A 70 -13.99 13.06 -3.47
N TYR A 71 -15.07 12.59 -4.10
CA TYR A 71 -15.08 12.35 -5.54
C TYR A 71 -14.89 13.64 -6.33
N ARG A 72 -15.51 14.72 -5.85
CA ARG A 72 -15.34 16.05 -6.45
C ARG A 72 -13.92 16.56 -6.27
N TYR A 73 -13.33 16.41 -5.09
CA TYR A 73 -11.98 16.92 -4.78
C TYR A 73 -10.90 16.15 -5.56
N VAL A 74 -11.01 14.83 -5.62
CA VAL A 74 -10.10 13.99 -6.39
C VAL A 74 -10.20 14.31 -7.89
N LYS A 75 -11.40 14.59 -8.40
CA LYS A 75 -11.59 14.99 -9.79
C LYS A 75 -10.90 16.33 -10.12
N ILE A 76 -10.92 17.29 -9.19
CA ILE A 76 -10.19 18.56 -9.34
C ILE A 76 -8.68 18.32 -9.27
N LEU A 77 -8.24 17.43 -8.39
CA LEU A 77 -6.83 17.16 -8.14
C LEU A 77 -6.14 16.42 -9.29
N VAL A 78 -6.78 15.38 -9.83
CA VAL A 78 -6.18 14.49 -10.83
C VAL A 78 -6.57 14.87 -12.27
N GLU A 79 -7.41 15.90 -12.44
CA GLU A 79 -7.96 16.41 -13.71
C GLU A 79 -8.10 15.31 -14.78
N PRO A 80 -8.90 14.26 -14.54
CA PRO A 80 -8.94 13.14 -15.45
C PRO A 80 -9.51 13.60 -16.78
N SER A 81 -8.74 13.39 -17.84
CA SER A 81 -9.16 13.48 -19.24
C SER A 81 -10.46 12.68 -19.43
N ASN A 82 -11.61 13.33 -19.28
CA ASN A 82 -12.96 12.83 -19.56
C ASN A 82 -13.47 11.57 -18.80
N GLY A 83 -12.80 11.12 -17.73
CA GLY A 83 -13.26 9.95 -16.96
C GLY A 83 -14.52 10.23 -16.12
N LYS A 84 -15.61 9.50 -16.36
CA LYS A 84 -16.77 9.47 -15.46
C LYS A 84 -16.41 8.65 -14.22
N ILE A 85 -16.65 9.20 -13.03
CA ILE A 85 -16.57 8.43 -11.77
C ILE A 85 -17.83 7.56 -11.73
N ASP A 86 -17.75 6.36 -12.28
CA ASP A 86 -18.84 5.37 -12.23
C ASP A 86 -18.66 4.40 -11.06
N ASN A 87 -17.42 4.21 -10.61
CA ASN A 87 -17.07 3.32 -9.51
C ASN A 87 -16.13 4.02 -8.51
N TRP A 88 -16.31 3.74 -7.21
CA TRP A 88 -15.47 4.25 -6.14
C TRP A 88 -14.03 3.73 -6.25
N ARG A 89 -13.83 2.57 -6.89
CA ARG A 89 -12.50 2.01 -7.19
C ARG A 89 -11.67 2.93 -8.09
N ASN A 90 -12.30 3.63 -9.03
CA ASN A 90 -11.63 4.59 -9.92
C ASN A 90 -10.91 5.68 -9.11
N ILE A 91 -11.42 6.06 -7.94
CA ILE A 91 -10.77 7.04 -7.06
C ILE A 91 -9.42 6.54 -6.59
N CYS A 92 -9.35 5.27 -6.15
CA CYS A 92 -8.10 4.68 -5.70
C CYS A 92 -7.11 4.56 -6.86
N GLU A 93 -7.55 4.07 -8.02
CA GLU A 93 -6.71 3.95 -9.22
C GLU A 93 -6.16 5.31 -9.69
N TRP A 94 -6.97 6.37 -9.63
CA TRP A 94 -6.53 7.72 -10.00
C TRP A 94 -5.51 8.29 -9.02
N LEU A 95 -5.71 8.08 -7.72
CA LEU A 95 -4.76 8.53 -6.71
C LEU A 95 -3.45 7.72 -6.78
N GLU A 96 -3.53 6.43 -7.08
CA GLU A 96 -2.34 5.60 -7.33
C GLU A 96 -1.58 6.09 -8.57
N THR A 97 -2.27 6.36 -9.68
CA THR A 97 -1.67 6.89 -10.92
C THR A 97 -1.05 8.28 -10.70
N ALA A 98 -1.61 9.09 -9.81
CA ALA A 98 -1.07 10.39 -9.42
C ALA A 98 0.14 10.28 -8.46
N GLY A 99 0.53 9.07 -8.05
CA GLY A 99 1.72 8.83 -7.23
C GLY A 99 1.50 8.94 -5.73
N TYR A 100 0.25 8.90 -5.25
CA TYR A 100 -0.06 8.98 -3.82
C TYR A 100 0.03 7.65 -3.08
N LYS A 101 0.04 6.53 -3.83
CA LYS A 101 0.28 5.23 -3.22
C LYS A 101 1.75 5.17 -2.89
N SER A 102 2.05 5.01 -1.60
CA SER A 102 3.42 4.76 -1.18
C SER A 102 3.85 3.44 -1.80
N ASP A 103 5.06 3.40 -2.34
CA ASP A 103 5.76 2.14 -2.60
C ASP A 103 5.95 1.46 -1.23
N SER A 104 4.90 0.83 -0.70
CA SER A 104 5.10 -0.25 0.25
C SER A 104 6.04 -1.22 -0.45
N PRO A 105 7.06 -1.79 0.23
CA PRO A 105 7.88 -2.84 -0.38
C PRO A 105 6.91 -3.85 -0.97
N LEU A 106 6.94 -3.90 -2.29
CA LEU A 106 6.04 -4.64 -3.14
C LEU A 106 6.04 -6.09 -2.64
N GLU A 107 5.03 -6.51 -1.88
CA GLU A 107 4.60 -7.91 -1.91
C GLU A 107 3.91 -8.11 -3.27
N ALA A 108 4.73 -8.06 -4.33
CA ALA A 108 4.35 -8.64 -5.60
C ALA A 108 4.33 -10.15 -5.38
N GLU A 109 3.22 -10.73 -5.79
CA GLU A 109 2.94 -12.14 -5.73
C GLU A 109 4.08 -12.96 -6.37
N SER A 110 4.48 -14.01 -5.65
CA SER A 110 5.30 -15.14 -6.10
C SER A 110 6.59 -14.82 -6.88
N ASP A 111 7.68 -14.72 -6.14
CA ASP A 111 8.89 -15.48 -6.46
C ASP A 111 9.70 -15.66 -5.17
N ASP A 112 10.31 -16.82 -5.04
CA ASP A 112 10.99 -17.36 -3.86
C ASP A 112 12.32 -16.62 -3.57
N TYR A 113 12.28 -15.30 -3.35
CA TYR A 113 13.49 -14.48 -3.16
C TYR A 113 13.77 -14.22 -1.68
N LEU A 114 14.93 -14.68 -1.22
CA LEU A 114 15.49 -14.30 0.08
C LEU A 114 16.12 -12.91 0.01
N SER A 115 15.57 -11.98 0.80
CA SER A 115 16.20 -10.68 1.02
C SER A 115 17.53 -10.86 1.77
N ALA A 116 18.64 -10.71 1.05
CA ALA A 116 19.98 -10.78 1.63
C ALA A 116 20.73 -9.45 1.44
N LYS A 117 21.33 -8.95 2.52
CA LYS A 117 22.24 -7.81 2.46
C LYS A 117 23.65 -8.29 2.12
N ILE A 118 24.13 -7.96 0.92
CA ILE A 118 25.46 -8.36 0.45
C ILE A 118 26.39 -7.14 0.44
N LEU A 119 27.52 -7.22 1.17
CA LEU A 119 28.57 -6.20 1.14
C LEU A 119 29.64 -6.60 0.10
N ILE A 120 29.77 -5.82 -0.96
CA ILE A 120 30.73 -6.09 -2.04
C ILE A 120 32.01 -5.28 -1.80
N LYS A 121 33.16 -5.96 -1.67
CA LYS A 121 34.47 -5.29 -1.51
C LYS A 121 35.07 -4.81 -2.83
N LYS A 122 34.77 -5.49 -3.95
CA LYS A 122 35.29 -5.18 -5.27
C LYS A 122 34.25 -5.54 -6.32
N ALA A 123 33.93 -4.58 -7.18
CA ALA A 123 33.11 -4.76 -8.37
C ALA A 123 33.82 -4.09 -9.55
N ASN A 124 33.55 -4.54 -10.77
CA ASN A 124 33.90 -3.77 -11.96
C ASN A 124 32.71 -2.89 -12.31
N VAL A 125 32.90 -1.58 -12.34
CA VAL A 125 31.85 -0.62 -12.69
C VAL A 125 32.27 0.07 -13.97
N LYS A 126 31.43 -0.02 -15.00
CA LYS A 126 31.65 0.63 -16.29
C LYS A 126 30.46 1.51 -16.64
N LEU A 127 30.73 2.61 -17.30
CA LEU A 127 29.71 3.45 -17.92
C LEU A 127 29.80 3.21 -19.43
N GLU A 128 28.80 2.55 -20.01
CA GLU A 128 28.69 2.38 -21.45
C GLU A 128 27.49 3.18 -21.95
N LYS A 129 27.76 4.18 -22.81
CA LYS A 129 26.78 5.17 -23.26
C LYS A 129 26.13 5.88 -22.06
N ASN A 130 24.89 5.53 -21.75
CA ASN A 130 24.07 6.10 -20.68
C ASN A 130 23.63 5.02 -19.67
N GLN A 131 24.37 3.90 -19.62
CA GLN A 131 24.10 2.76 -18.73
C GLN A 131 25.30 2.49 -17.82
N ILE A 132 25.03 2.31 -16.53
CA ILE A 132 26.03 1.85 -15.56
C ILE A 132 25.93 0.33 -15.49
N ILE A 133 27.01 -0.36 -15.82
CA ILE A 133 27.15 -1.81 -15.75
C ILE A 133 28.01 -2.14 -14.53
N VAL A 134 27.52 -3.05 -13.68
CA VAL A 134 28.22 -3.47 -12.45
C VAL A 134 28.42 -4.98 -12.48
N ASP A 135 29.65 -5.43 -12.72
CA ASP A 135 30.01 -6.85 -12.70
C ASP A 135 30.47 -7.26 -11.29
N VAL A 136 29.81 -8.29 -10.74
CA VAL A 136 30.08 -8.84 -9.40
C VAL A 136 30.26 -10.35 -9.50
N ASN A 137 31.37 -10.87 -8.97
CA ASN A 137 31.57 -12.31 -8.83
C ASN A 137 31.01 -12.78 -7.47
N LEU A 138 29.98 -13.63 -7.50
CA LEU A 138 29.33 -14.19 -6.31
C LEU A 138 29.49 -15.73 -6.30
N ARG A 139 29.77 -16.30 -5.13
CA ARG A 139 29.73 -17.75 -4.89
C ARG A 139 28.70 -18.05 -3.80
N ILE A 140 27.68 -18.83 -4.15
CA ILE A 140 26.67 -19.33 -3.21
C ILE A 140 26.99 -20.79 -2.92
N VAL A 141 27.10 -21.15 -1.65
CA VAL A 141 27.32 -22.54 -1.21
C VAL A 141 26.09 -22.97 -0.41
N ALA A 142 25.32 -23.91 -0.95
CA ALA A 142 24.24 -24.55 -0.21
C ALA A 142 24.86 -25.69 0.62
N THR A 143 24.65 -25.68 1.94
CA THR A 143 24.95 -26.83 2.79
C THR A 143 23.89 -27.90 2.55
N SER A 144 24.28 -29.06 2.03
CA SER A 144 23.41 -30.23 1.96
C SER A 144 22.99 -30.64 3.38
N PRO A 145 21.72 -30.98 3.62
CA PRO A 145 21.30 -31.54 4.90
C PRO A 145 21.82 -32.97 4.98
N THR A 146 23.00 -33.17 5.56
CA THR A 146 23.46 -34.49 5.97
C THR A 146 23.26 -34.59 7.48
N GLU A 147 22.40 -35.55 7.85
CA GLU A 147 22.21 -36.15 9.17
C GLU A 147 21.33 -35.37 10.17
N ILE A 148 20.01 -35.46 9.96
CA ILE A 148 19.06 -35.47 11.08
C ILE A 148 19.25 -36.82 11.78
N SER A 149 20.00 -36.83 12.89
CA SER A 149 20.10 -38.01 13.76
C SER A 149 18.72 -38.36 14.29
N THR A 150 18.24 -39.54 13.90
CA THR A 150 17.05 -40.22 14.42
C THR A 150 17.12 -40.25 15.95
N ILE A 151 16.28 -39.47 16.62
CA ILE A 151 16.04 -39.62 18.06
C ILE A 151 15.21 -40.89 18.21
N LYS A 152 15.85 -41.99 18.65
CA LYS A 152 15.13 -43.16 19.15
C LYS A 152 14.35 -42.73 20.39
N VAL A 153 13.04 -42.87 20.34
CA VAL A 153 12.21 -42.93 21.55
C VAL A 153 12.26 -44.39 21.99
N GLU A 154 12.96 -44.66 23.09
CA GLU A 154 12.84 -45.92 23.82
C GLU A 154 11.55 -45.84 24.64
N ASP A 155 10.56 -46.65 24.25
CA ASP A 155 9.47 -47.11 25.10
C ASP A 155 10.07 -48.01 26.19
N GLU A 156 9.95 -47.61 27.46
CA GLU A 156 10.00 -48.50 28.61
C GLU A 156 8.59 -48.54 29.24
N GLU A 157 7.80 -49.55 28.86
CA GLU A 157 6.74 -50.14 29.68
C GLU A 157 7.16 -51.59 30.01
N GLU A 158 7.65 -51.82 31.23
CA GLU A 158 7.19 -52.84 32.22
C GLU A 158 8.11 -52.90 33.44
#